data_AF-A0ABC8BV79-F1
#
_entry.id   AF-A0ABC8BV79-F1
#
_cell.length_a   1.000
_cell.length_b   1.000
_cell.length_c   1.000
_cell.angle_alpha   90.00
_cell.angle_beta   90.00
_cell.angle_gamma   90.00
#
_symmetry.space_group_name_H-M   'P 1'
#
loop_
_entity.id
_entity.type
_entity.pdbx_description
1 polymer ?
#
loop_
_entity_poly.entity_id
_entity_poly.type
_entity_poly.pdbx_seq_one_letter_code
_entity_poly.pdbx_strand_id
1 'polypeptide(L)'
;MDGIFRLRRQTNRWARFAEVRVRVVPAASAGVVVRADVFRGSHPAVADGAGDAGALAEARAGAWYALRELPVGVRSWSVEITEIAVAPADSGPGDVKFAAAHAVWQALGHLPSRPPFTGEDGNPVFPAEETPDQGR
;
A
#
# COMPACT_ATOMS: atom_id res chain seq x y z
N MET A 1 12.65 10.43 -3.19
CA MET A 1 12.02 9.72 -4.33
C MET A 1 10.54 9.68 -4.05
N ASP A 2 9.71 9.81 -5.05
CA ASP A 2 8.26 9.92 -4.88
C ASP A 2 7.58 8.82 -5.69
N GLY A 3 6.49 8.28 -5.18
CA GLY A 3 5.73 7.20 -5.81
C GLY A 3 4.24 7.40 -5.64
N ILE A 4 3.48 7.00 -6.65
CA ILE A 4 2.03 7.15 -6.69
C ILE A 4 1.43 5.93 -7.35
N PHE A 5 0.63 5.17 -6.60
CA PHE A 5 -0.12 4.08 -7.20
C PHE A 5 -1.61 4.32 -7.08
N ARG A 6 -2.30 4.02 -8.19
CA ARG A 6 -3.74 4.12 -8.30
C ARG A 6 -4.33 2.78 -8.71
N LEU A 7 -4.99 2.14 -7.77
CA LEU A 7 -5.91 1.04 -8.05
C LEU A 7 -7.18 1.62 -8.67
N ARG A 8 -7.41 1.29 -9.94
CA ARG A 8 -8.67 1.54 -10.65
C ARG A 8 -9.05 0.26 -11.35
N ARG A 9 -10.01 -0.47 -10.81
CA ARG A 9 -10.55 -1.67 -11.45
C ARG A 9 -12.05 -1.62 -11.47
N GLN A 10 -12.63 -1.86 -12.63
CA GLN A 10 -14.08 -1.99 -12.78
C GLN A 10 -14.34 -3.31 -13.52
N THR A 11 -15.10 -4.19 -12.90
CA THR A 11 -15.64 -5.39 -13.52
C THR A 11 -17.16 -5.26 -13.60
N ASN A 12 -17.82 -6.19 -14.30
CA ASN A 12 -19.30 -6.25 -14.31
C ASN A 12 -19.91 -6.50 -12.91
N ARG A 13 -19.09 -6.88 -11.91
CA ARG A 13 -19.56 -7.25 -10.56
C ARG A 13 -19.14 -6.29 -9.45
N TRP A 14 -18.08 -5.49 -9.65
CA TRP A 14 -17.53 -4.61 -8.61
C TRP A 14 -16.59 -3.55 -9.21
N ALA A 15 -16.53 -2.40 -8.54
CA ALA A 15 -15.53 -1.35 -8.75
C ALA A 15 -14.60 -1.29 -7.53
N ARG A 16 -13.30 -1.06 -7.79
CA ARG A 16 -12.21 -0.99 -6.81
C ARG A 16 -11.40 0.28 -7.04
N PHE A 17 -11.28 1.10 -6.01
CA PHE A 17 -10.57 2.35 -6.01
C PHE A 17 -9.73 2.52 -4.75
N ALA A 18 -8.44 2.80 -4.93
CA ALA A 18 -7.57 3.36 -3.92
C ALA A 18 -6.42 4.09 -4.61
N GLU A 19 -6.01 5.25 -4.10
CA GLU A 19 -4.80 5.95 -4.55
C GLU A 19 -3.94 6.25 -3.33
N VAL A 20 -2.65 5.94 -3.39
CA VAL A 20 -1.69 6.24 -2.32
C VAL A 20 -0.48 6.93 -2.92
N ARG A 21 -0.05 8.01 -2.27
CA ARG A 21 1.20 8.70 -2.58
C ARG A 21 2.17 8.57 -1.43
N VAL A 22 3.43 8.37 -1.80
CA VAL A 22 4.53 8.21 -0.84
C VAL A 22 5.73 9.03 -1.26
N ARG A 23 6.50 9.42 -0.25
CA ARG A 23 7.85 9.93 -0.39
C ARG A 23 8.79 8.99 0.33
N VAL A 24 9.84 8.55 -0.36
CA VAL A 24 10.85 7.63 0.16
C VAL A 24 12.19 8.32 0.25
N VAL A 25 12.84 8.22 1.40
CA VAL A 25 14.14 8.82 1.70
C VAL A 25 15.10 7.80 2.32
N PRO A 26 16.42 7.89 2.05
CA PRO A 26 17.41 7.09 2.76
C PRO A 26 17.28 7.27 4.28
N ALA A 27 17.42 6.18 5.04
CA ALA A 27 17.38 6.23 6.50
C ALA A 27 18.38 5.26 7.14
N ALA A 28 18.69 5.48 8.42
CA ALA A 28 19.55 4.58 9.20
C ALA A 28 18.83 3.26 9.55
N SER A 29 17.50 3.28 9.60
CA SER A 29 16.64 2.12 9.82
C SER A 29 15.38 2.23 8.96
N ALA A 30 14.78 1.08 8.65
CA ALA A 30 13.51 1.04 7.93
C ALA A 30 12.40 1.68 8.77
N GLY A 31 11.56 2.50 8.14
CA GLY A 31 10.51 3.22 8.84
C GLY A 31 9.33 3.55 7.94
N VAL A 32 8.15 3.65 8.55
CA VAL A 32 6.92 4.12 7.89
C VAL A 32 6.27 5.17 8.77
N VAL A 33 6.08 6.36 8.21
CA VAL A 33 5.39 7.49 8.82
C VAL A 33 4.20 7.86 7.96
N VAL A 34 3.07 8.15 8.57
CA VAL A 34 1.87 8.64 7.87
C VAL A 34 1.65 10.08 8.28
N ARG A 35 1.52 11.00 7.31
CA ARG A 35 1.25 12.41 7.65
C ARG A 35 -0.11 12.56 8.32
N ALA A 36 -0.24 13.58 9.16
CA ALA A 36 -1.51 13.87 9.82
C ALA A 36 -2.61 14.33 8.83
N ASP A 37 -2.21 14.85 7.67
CA ASP A 37 -3.11 15.46 6.68
C ASP A 37 -3.23 14.65 5.37
N VAL A 38 -2.96 13.34 5.41
CA VAL A 38 -2.99 12.46 4.21
C VAL A 38 -4.32 12.43 3.47
N PHE A 39 -5.43 12.82 4.09
CA PHE A 39 -6.75 12.83 3.44
C PHE A 39 -7.16 14.20 2.87
N ARG A 40 -6.33 15.25 2.96
CA ARG A 40 -6.70 16.63 2.56
C ARG A 40 -7.15 16.81 1.11
N GLY A 41 -6.73 15.92 0.21
CA GLY A 41 -7.09 15.96 -1.23
C GLY A 41 -8.30 15.11 -1.62
N SER A 42 -8.77 14.25 -0.70
CA SER A 42 -9.91 13.37 -0.94
C SER A 42 -11.21 14.14 -0.75
N HIS A 43 -12.18 13.96 -1.66
CA HIS A 43 -13.48 14.63 -1.56
C HIS A 43 -14.05 14.49 -0.13
N PRO A 44 -14.64 15.56 0.45
CA PRO A 44 -15.00 15.66 1.87
C PRO A 44 -16.14 14.74 2.33
N ALA A 45 -16.51 13.71 1.55
CA ALA A 45 -17.68 12.88 1.80
C ALA A 45 -17.50 11.88 2.97
N VAL A 46 -16.30 11.77 3.57
CA VAL A 46 -16.00 10.65 4.48
C VAL A 46 -14.99 11.03 5.56
N ALA A 47 -15.11 12.21 6.16
CA ALA A 47 -14.44 12.47 7.44
C ALA A 47 -15.22 11.80 8.60
N ASP A 48 -15.51 10.50 8.49
CA ASP A 48 -16.01 9.68 9.60
C ASP A 48 -14.82 8.87 10.10
N GLY A 49 -14.20 9.32 11.19
CA GLY A 49 -12.84 8.92 11.63
C GLY A 49 -12.59 7.42 11.85
N ALA A 50 -13.60 6.55 11.78
CA ALA A 50 -13.44 5.10 11.78
C ALA A 50 -12.94 4.55 10.42
N GLY A 51 -13.42 5.10 9.30
CA GLY A 51 -12.96 4.71 7.95
C GLY A 51 -11.51 5.12 7.70
N ASP A 52 -11.14 6.30 8.19
CA ASP A 52 -9.79 6.84 8.11
C ASP A 52 -8.79 5.98 8.90
N ALA A 53 -9.16 5.52 10.11
CA ALA A 53 -8.30 4.67 10.93
C ALA A 53 -7.96 3.33 10.23
N GLY A 54 -8.95 2.72 9.55
CA GLY A 54 -8.74 1.51 8.76
C GLY A 54 -7.79 1.74 7.58
N ALA A 55 -8.02 2.81 6.81
CA ALA A 55 -7.17 3.16 5.68
C ALA A 55 -5.73 3.50 6.11
N LEU A 56 -5.54 4.20 7.24
CA LEU A 56 -4.23 4.49 7.81
C LEU A 56 -3.47 3.20 8.18
N ALA A 57 -4.17 2.26 8.83
CA ALA A 57 -3.58 0.97 9.21
C ALA A 57 -3.18 0.15 7.98
N GLU A 58 -4.04 0.09 6.96
CA GLU A 58 -3.76 -0.59 5.71
C GLU A 58 -2.59 0.04 4.95
N ALA A 59 -2.56 1.37 4.82
CA ALA A 59 -1.47 2.07 4.15
C ALA A 59 -0.13 1.79 4.83
N ARG A 60 -0.11 1.84 6.17
CA ARG A 60 1.09 1.50 6.96
C ARG A 60 1.50 0.05 6.75
N ALA A 61 0.56 -0.88 6.74
CA ALA A 61 0.83 -2.29 6.51
C ALA A 61 1.39 -2.55 5.09
N GLY A 62 0.88 -1.86 4.08
CA GLY A 62 1.33 -1.98 2.69
C GLY A 62 2.73 -1.44 2.48
N ALA A 63 3.04 -0.28 3.05
CA ALA A 63 4.39 0.28 3.01
C ALA A 63 5.41 -0.62 3.72
N TRP A 64 5.06 -1.18 4.89
CA TRP A 64 5.93 -2.14 5.57
C TRP A 64 6.11 -3.44 4.78
N TYR A 65 5.05 -3.95 4.16
CA TYR A 65 5.14 -5.10 3.28
C TYR A 65 6.14 -4.84 2.15
N ALA A 66 6.03 -3.70 1.47
CA ALA A 66 6.96 -3.34 0.39
C ALA A 66 8.42 -3.23 0.84
N LEU A 67 8.69 -2.68 2.02
CA LEU A 67 10.04 -2.59 2.58
C LEU A 67 10.63 -3.96 2.97
N ARG A 68 9.79 -4.91 3.42
CA ARG A 68 10.22 -6.26 3.79
C ARG A 68 10.61 -7.12 2.59
N GLU A 69 9.96 -6.90 1.46
CA GLU A 69 10.25 -7.61 0.20
C GLU A 69 11.52 -7.10 -0.50
N LEU A 70 12.21 -6.10 0.06
CA LEU A 70 13.49 -5.66 -0.47
C LEU A 70 14.58 -6.72 -0.21
N PRO A 71 15.53 -6.92 -1.15
CA PRO A 71 16.62 -7.86 -0.96
C PRO A 71 17.43 -7.62 0.32
N VAL A 72 18.02 -8.68 0.88
CA VAL A 72 18.94 -8.51 2.01
C VAL A 72 20.15 -7.69 1.54
N GLY A 73 20.54 -6.68 2.33
CA GLY A 73 21.73 -5.86 2.06
C GLY A 73 21.49 -4.58 1.26
N VAL A 74 20.26 -4.28 0.83
CA VAL A 74 19.94 -2.92 0.36
C VAL A 74 19.89 -1.93 1.51
N ARG A 75 20.19 -0.67 1.19
CA ARG A 75 20.09 0.47 2.11
C ARG A 75 18.69 0.53 2.74
N SER A 76 18.61 0.90 4.02
CA SER A 76 17.34 1.14 4.69
C SER A 76 16.67 2.43 4.21
N TRP A 77 15.34 2.40 4.14
CA TRP A 77 14.52 3.50 3.65
C TRP A 77 13.45 3.88 4.68
N SER A 78 13.18 5.18 4.79
CA SER A 78 11.99 5.69 5.47
C SER A 78 10.96 6.09 4.42
N VAL A 79 9.73 5.60 4.61
CA VAL A 79 8.57 5.89 3.76
C VAL A 79 7.66 6.85 4.52
N GLU A 80 7.37 7.97 3.90
CA GLU A 80 6.37 8.93 4.33
C GLU A 80 5.15 8.81 3.41
N ILE A 81 4.00 8.40 3.96
CA ILE A 81 2.73 8.40 3.24
C ILE A 81 2.19 9.83 3.26
N THR A 82 2.06 10.42 2.07
CA THR A 82 1.73 11.84 1.89
C THR A 82 0.28 12.07 1.49
N GLU A 83 -0.36 11.09 0.87
CA GLU A 83 -1.76 11.18 0.45
C GLU A 83 -2.41 9.79 0.40
N ILE A 84 -3.67 9.70 0.83
CA ILE A 84 -4.52 8.53 0.69
C ILE A 84 -5.87 9.00 0.13
N ALA A 85 -6.26 8.45 -1.01
CA ALA A 85 -7.60 8.61 -1.56
C ALA A 85 -8.33 7.29 -1.66
N VAL A 86 -9.55 7.28 -1.12
CA VAL A 86 -10.50 6.16 -1.13
C VAL A 86 -11.85 6.67 -1.62
N ALA A 87 -12.70 5.76 -2.08
CA ALA A 87 -14.08 6.03 -2.47
C ALA A 87 -14.94 4.96 -1.78
N PRO A 88 -15.70 5.27 -0.71
CA PRO A 88 -16.31 4.23 0.13
C PRO A 88 -17.18 3.20 -0.60
N ALA A 89 -17.85 3.61 -1.67
CA ALA A 89 -18.66 2.72 -2.49
C ALA A 89 -17.82 1.74 -3.33
N ASP A 90 -16.58 2.13 -3.64
CA ASP A 90 -15.69 1.43 -4.55
C ASP A 90 -14.38 1.00 -3.85
N SER A 91 -14.22 1.17 -2.54
CA SER A 91 -13.01 0.78 -1.80
C SER A 91 -13.37 -0.39 -0.89
N GLY A 92 -12.66 -1.50 -1.03
CA GLY A 92 -12.81 -2.65 -0.16
C GLY A 92 -11.55 -2.97 0.65
N PRO A 93 -11.63 -3.94 1.56
CA PRO A 93 -10.51 -4.36 2.39
C PRO A 93 -9.28 -4.74 1.55
N GLY A 94 -8.12 -4.23 1.95
CA GLY A 94 -6.83 -4.49 1.32
C GLY A 94 -6.47 -3.57 0.15
N ASP A 95 -7.41 -2.79 -0.39
CA ASP A 95 -7.16 -1.92 -1.55
C ASP A 95 -6.12 -0.83 -1.24
N VAL A 96 -6.18 -0.25 -0.04
CA VAL A 96 -5.23 0.77 0.40
C VAL A 96 -3.86 0.13 0.68
N LYS A 97 -3.84 -1.05 1.30
CA LYS A 97 -2.61 -1.83 1.52
C LYS A 97 -1.92 -2.14 0.18
N PHE A 98 -2.69 -2.54 -0.82
CA PHE A 98 -2.20 -2.86 -2.15
C PHE A 98 -1.61 -1.63 -2.83
N ALA A 99 -2.35 -0.52 -2.82
CA ALA A 99 -1.89 0.73 -3.40
C ALA A 99 -0.63 1.26 -2.71
N ALA A 100 -0.56 1.21 -1.37
CA ALA A 100 0.62 1.65 -0.63
C ALA A 100 1.87 0.82 -0.97
N ALA A 101 1.75 -0.50 -1.06
CA ALA A 101 2.88 -1.36 -1.40
C ALA A 101 3.44 -1.03 -2.79
N HIS A 102 2.56 -0.92 -3.78
CA HIS A 102 2.96 -0.57 -5.14
C HIS A 102 3.53 0.86 -5.26
N ALA A 103 3.00 1.83 -4.50
CA ALA A 103 3.52 3.20 -4.51
C ALA A 103 4.98 3.24 -4.00
N VAL A 104 5.30 2.46 -2.96
CA VAL A 104 6.68 2.33 -2.43
C VAL A 104 7.60 1.68 -3.45
N TRP A 105 7.19 0.58 -4.06
CA TRP A 105 7.97 -0.10 -5.09
C TRP A 105 8.23 0.76 -6.32
N GLN A 106 7.25 1.54 -6.76
CA GLN A 106 7.44 2.53 -7.82
C GLN A 106 8.43 3.61 -7.42
N ALA A 107 8.35 4.15 -6.20
CA ALA A 107 9.30 5.15 -5.71
C ALA A 107 10.73 4.62 -5.65
N LEU A 108 10.89 3.32 -5.34
CA LEU A 108 12.19 2.65 -5.23
C LEU A 108 12.70 2.08 -6.57
N GLY A 109 11.87 2.07 -7.62
CA GLY A 109 12.20 1.39 -8.88
C GLY A 109 12.40 -0.12 -8.72
N HIS A 110 11.75 -0.73 -7.73
CA HIS A 110 11.92 -2.15 -7.40
C HIS A 110 10.56 -2.83 -7.32
N LEU A 111 10.35 -3.89 -8.10
CA LEU A 111 9.20 -4.77 -8.00
C LEU A 111 9.64 -6.10 -7.36
N PRO A 112 8.92 -6.62 -6.36
CA PRO A 112 9.26 -7.91 -5.76
C PRO A 112 9.08 -9.05 -6.76
N SER A 113 9.70 -10.19 -6.50
CA SER A 113 9.60 -11.39 -7.35
C SER A 113 8.17 -11.95 -7.41
N ARG A 114 7.42 -11.78 -6.32
CA ARG A 114 6.01 -12.19 -6.21
C ARG A 114 5.17 -11.01 -5.69
N PRO A 115 4.80 -10.05 -6.57
CA PRO A 115 3.96 -8.94 -6.14
C PRO A 115 2.56 -9.44 -5.75
N PRO A 116 1.86 -8.72 -4.86
CA PRO A 116 0.46 -8.94 -4.61
C PRO A 116 -0.33 -8.80 -5.91
N PHE A 117 -1.42 -9.54 -5.99
CA PHE A 117 -2.28 -9.57 -7.16
C PHE A 117 -3.73 -9.50 -6.71
N THR A 118 -4.63 -9.23 -7.65
CA THR A 118 -6.07 -9.23 -7.37
C THR A 118 -6.63 -10.63 -7.58
N GLY A 119 -7.26 -11.20 -6.55
CA GLY A 119 -7.94 -12.50 -6.61
C GLY A 119 -9.20 -12.49 -7.48
N GLU A 120 -9.79 -13.67 -7.67
CA GLU A 120 -11.02 -13.85 -8.48
C GLU A 120 -12.24 -13.11 -7.90
N ASP A 121 -12.26 -12.95 -6.58
CA ASP A 121 -13.27 -12.19 -5.82
C ASP A 121 -13.05 -10.67 -5.87
N GLY A 122 -11.93 -10.24 -6.46
CA GLY A 122 -11.54 -8.84 -6.56
C GLY A 122 -10.80 -8.28 -5.36
N ASN A 123 -10.54 -9.08 -4.33
CA ASN A 123 -9.76 -8.65 -3.19
C ASN A 123 -8.27 -8.78 -3.48
N PRO A 124 -7.44 -7.85 -2.99
CA PRO A 124 -5.99 -7.99 -3.02
C PRO A 124 -5.51 -9.22 -2.23
N VAL A 125 -4.73 -10.07 -2.88
CA VAL A 125 -4.04 -11.22 -2.30
C VAL A 125 -2.56 -10.87 -2.13
N PHE A 126 -2.07 -11.00 -0.91
CA PHE A 126 -0.67 -10.80 -0.56
C PHE A 126 -0.02 -12.17 -0.36
N PRO A 127 0.93 -12.57 -1.23
CA PRO A 127 1.72 -13.76 -1.01
C PRO A 127 2.39 -13.65 0.37
N ALA A 128 2.12 -14.61 1.26
CA ALA A 128 3.00 -14.85 2.39
C ALA A 128 4.28 -15.51 1.84
N GLU A 129 5.43 -15.24 2.46
CA GLU A 129 6.60 -16.09 2.25
C GLU A 129 6.15 -17.54 2.45
N GLU A 130 6.29 -18.38 1.43
CA GLU A 130 6.34 -19.81 1.68
C GLU A 130 7.49 -19.97 2.67
N THR A 131 7.18 -20.33 3.92
CA THR A 131 8.19 -20.86 4.84
C THR A 131 8.97 -21.88 4.02
N PRO A 132 10.28 -21.72 3.79
CA PRO A 132 11.03 -22.73 3.07
C PRO A 132 10.75 -24.05 3.78
N ASP A 133 10.23 -25.01 3.03
CA ASP A 133 9.96 -26.36 3.49
C ASP A 133 11.17 -26.79 4.32
N GLN A 134 11.00 -26.90 5.64
CA GLN A 134 12.05 -27.44 6.49
C GLN A 134 12.08 -28.93 6.17
N GLY A 135 12.84 -29.26 5.12
CA GLY A 135 13.09 -30.61 4.68
C GLY A 135 13.46 -31.46 5.89
N ARG A 136 12.65 -32.50 6.10
CA ARG A 136 12.94 -33.61 7.00
C ARG A 136 14.07 -34.46 6.47
#